data_AF-A0A072NFB3-F1
#
_entry.id   AF-A0A072NFB3-F1
#
_cell.length_a   1.000
_cell.length_b   1.000
_cell.length_c   1.000
_cell.angle_alpha   90.00
_cell.angle_beta   90.00
_cell.angle_gamma   90.00
#
_symmetry.space_group_name_H-M   'P 1'
#
loop_
_entity.id
_entity.type
_entity.pdbx_description
1 polymer ?
#
loop_
_entity_poly.entity_id
_entity_poly.type
_entity_poly.pdbx_seq_one_letter_code
_entity_poly.pdbx_strand_id
1 'polypeptide(L)' 'MLRKRGKFKGRLKKYYKNHAGMNYAIKLYNEENMTVNQIYEITNVSRVSLYRKLSEGKNLLV' A
#
# COMPACT_ATOMS: atom_id res chain seq x y z
N MET A 1 4.16 -31.29 -25.55
CA MET A 1 4.04 -31.50 -24.08
C MET A 1 4.35 -30.20 -23.34
N LEU A 2 3.37 -29.70 -22.59
CA LEU A 2 3.50 -28.85 -21.38
C LEU A 2 4.28 -27.53 -21.49
N ARG A 3 3.70 -26.50 -22.15
CA ARG A 3 3.96 -25.09 -21.78
C ARG A 3 3.32 -24.83 -20.42
N LYS A 4 3.97 -25.35 -19.38
CA LYS A 4 3.53 -25.26 -17.99
C LYS A 4 3.45 -23.79 -17.56
N ARG A 5 2.27 -23.47 -17.02
CA ARG A 5 1.97 -22.39 -16.07
C ARG A 5 1.59 -21.07 -16.71
N GLY A 6 0.31 -21.01 -17.08
CA GLY A 6 -0.45 -19.77 -17.14
C GLY A 6 -0.23 -18.92 -15.90
N LYS A 7 0.62 -17.91 -16.04
CA LYS A 7 0.76 -16.82 -15.09
C LYS A 7 0.75 -15.52 -15.88
N PHE A 8 -0.35 -15.27 -16.59
CA PHE A 8 -0.79 -13.89 -16.80
C PHE A 8 -1.22 -13.36 -15.43
N LYS A 9 -0.23 -13.03 -14.60
CA LYS A 9 -0.48 -12.16 -13.47
C LYS A 9 -0.84 -10.82 -14.11
N GLY A 10 -2.06 -10.36 -13.90
CA GLY A 10 -2.50 -9.04 -14.35
C GLY A 10 -1.62 -7.93 -13.79
N ARG A 11 -2.09 -6.67 -13.86
CA ARG A 11 -1.30 -5.50 -13.44
C ARG A 11 -0.64 -5.72 -12.07
N LEU A 12 0.69 -5.74 -12.05
CA LEU A 12 1.48 -5.81 -10.82
C LEU A 12 1.07 -4.65 -9.90
N LYS A 13 0.88 -4.95 -8.60
CA LYS A 13 0.52 -3.90 -7.62
C LYS A 13 1.60 -2.82 -7.64
N LYS A 14 1.20 -1.56 -7.89
CA LYS A 14 2.08 -0.39 -7.93
C LYS A 14 2.89 -0.23 -6.62
N TYR A 15 2.26 -0.57 -5.49
CA TYR A 15 2.89 -0.55 -4.17
C TYR A 15 3.17 -1.98 -3.70
N TYR A 16 4.44 -2.38 -3.74
CA TYR A 16 4.95 -3.63 -3.18
C TYR A 16 5.19 -3.48 -1.66
N LYS A 17 5.39 -4.60 -0.94
CA LYS A 17 5.60 -4.60 0.52
C LYS A 17 6.72 -3.64 0.98
N ASN A 18 7.73 -3.41 0.14
CA ASN A 18 8.90 -2.56 0.45
C ASN A 18 8.84 -1.17 -0.21
N HIS A 19 7.66 -0.67 -0.58
CA HIS A 19 7.57 0.68 -1.16
C HIS A 19 7.85 1.74 -0.10
N ALA A 20 9.00 2.42 -0.20
CA ALA A 20 9.51 3.36 0.81
C ALA A 20 8.49 4.44 1.20
N GLY A 21 7.89 5.11 0.22
CA GLY A 21 6.87 6.15 0.49
C GLY A 21 5.59 5.61 1.12
N MET A 22 5.26 4.33 0.88
CA MET A 22 4.06 3.71 1.45
C MET A 22 4.28 3.34 2.91
N ASN A 23 5.45 2.79 3.21
CA ASN A 23 5.84 2.44 4.57
C ASN A 23 6.00 3.70 5.42
N TYR A 24 6.58 4.76 4.85
CA TYR A 24 6.70 6.04 5.51
C TYR A 24 5.31 6.65 5.81
N ALA A 25 4.39 6.64 4.84
CA ALA A 25 3.00 7.09 5.07
C ALA A 25 2.28 6.33 6.21
N ILE A 26 2.52 5.02 6.35
CA ILE A 26 1.95 4.21 7.43
C ILE A 26 2.57 4.57 8.78
N LYS A 27 3.89 4.79 8.84
CA LYS A 27 4.57 5.24 10.05
C LYS A 27 4.02 6.59 10.51
N LEU A 28 3.94 7.57 9.60
CA LEU A 28 3.39 8.90 9.89
C LEU A 28 1.95 8.84 10.43
N TYR A 29 1.12 7.95 9.88
CA TYR A 29 -0.25 7.77 10.35
C TYR A 29 -0.33 7.19 11.78
N ASN A 30 0.57 6.27 12.14
CA ASN A 30 0.58 5.64 13.46
C ASN A 30 1.33 6.47 14.53
N GLU A 31 2.44 7.11 14.17
CA GLU A 31 3.32 7.82 15.10
C GLU A 31 2.90 9.29 15.30
N GLU A 32 2.59 10.02 14.22
CA GLU A 32 2.44 11.48 14.29
C GLU A 32 0.97 11.95 14.33
N ASN A 33 -0.02 11.05 14.31
CA ASN A 33 -1.45 11.40 14.22
C ASN A 33 -1.76 12.44 13.12
N MET A 34 -0.90 12.54 12.11
CA MET A 34 -1.05 13.53 11.05
C MET A 34 -2.27 13.22 10.20
N THR A 35 -2.87 14.28 9.66
CA THR A 35 -4.01 14.12 8.75
C THR A 35 -3.55 13.46 7.46
N VAL A 36 -4.43 12.64 6.89
CA VAL A 36 -4.17 11.95 5.61
C VAL A 36 -3.85 12.94 4.48
N ASN A 37 -4.28 14.20 4.59
CA ASN A 37 -3.99 15.25 3.63
C ASN A 37 -2.52 15.72 3.72
N GLN A 38 -2.00 15.93 4.93
CA GLN A 38 -0.58 16.25 5.14
C GLN A 38 0.33 15.11 4.68
N ILE A 39 -0.06 13.87 4.99
CA ILE A 39 0.69 12.68 4.55
C ILE A 39 0.70 12.60 3.01
N TYR A 40 -0.40 12.97 2.35
CA TYR A 40 -0.45 13.05 0.88
C TYR A 40 0.54 14.07 0.32
N GLU A 41 0.63 15.27 0.92
CA GLU A 41 1.55 16.31 0.48
C GLU A 41 3.02 15.90 0.65
N ILE A 42 3.35 15.23 1.76
CA ILE A 42 4.73 14.80 2.05
C ILE A 42 5.13 13.61 1.17
N THR A 43 4.27 12.59 1.07
CA THR A 43 4.64 11.28 0.50
C THR A 43 4.26 11.12 -0.96
N ASN A 44 3.40 12.01 -1.50
CA ASN A 44 2.72 11.85 -2.78
C ASN A 44 1.97 10.51 -2.94
N VAL A 45 1.67 9.83 -1.83
CA VAL A 45 0.87 8.61 -1.83
C VAL A 45 -0.60 8.98 -1.83
N SER A 46 -1.34 8.53 -2.84
CA SER A 46 -2.78 8.78 -2.92
C SER A 46 -3.51 8.28 -1.67
N ARG A 47 -4.42 9.11 -1.15
CA ARG A 47 -5.30 8.85 0.00
C ARG A 47 -5.94 7.46 -0.08
N VAL A 48 -6.47 7.11 -1.25
CA VAL A 48 -7.12 5.81 -1.51
C VAL A 48 -6.15 4.64 -1.34
N SER A 49 -4.90 4.83 -1.76
CA SER A 49 -3.87 3.79 -1.62
C SER A 49 -3.49 3.60 -0.15
N LEU A 50 -3.38 4.69 0.63
CA LEU A 50 -3.11 4.62 2.06
C LEU A 50 -4.22 3.87 2.80
N TYR A 51 -5.47 4.25 2.60
CA TYR A 51 -6.62 3.56 3.17
C TYR A 51 -6.69 2.09 2.78
N ARG A 52 -6.44 1.76 1.50
CA ARG A 52 -6.41 0.37 1.04
C ARG A 52 -5.34 -0.46 1.75
N LYS A 53 -4.20 0.14 2.07
CA LYS A 53 -3.10 -0.52 2.79
C LYS A 53 -3.39 -0.69 4.28
N LEU A 54 -3.99 0.32 4.91
CA LEU A 54 -4.48 0.26 6.29
C LEU A 54 -5.58 -0.80 6.43
N SER A 55 -6.49 -0.88 5.47
CA SER A 55 -7.55 -1.89 5.42
C SER A 55 -7.02 -3.30 5.15
N GLU A 56 -6.02 -3.46 4.26
CA GLU A 56 -5.32 -4.74 4.06
C GLU A 56 -4.71 -5.23 5.39
N GLY A 57 -4.18 -4.33 6.23
CA GLY A 57 -3.66 -4.68 7.55
C GLY A 57 -4.73 -5.13 8.56
N LYS A 58 -5.90 -4.49 8.57
CA LYS A 58 -7.02 -4.86 9.46
C LYS A 58 -7.72 -6.17 9.06
N ASN A 59 -7.79 -6.48 7.77
CA ASN A 59 -8.41 -7.72 7.28
C ASN A 59 -7.57 -8.99 7.54
N LEU A 60 -6.35 -8.85 8.06
CA LEU A 60 -5.53 -9.98 8.52
C LEU A 60 -5.78 -10.37 9.99
N LEU A 61 -6.67 -9.67 10.69
CA LEU A 61 -7.04 -9.92 12.09
C LEU A 61 -8.46 -10.49 12.24
N VAL A 62 -9.08 -10.95 11.15
CA VAL A 62 -10.38 -11.65 11.12
C VAL A 62 -10.15 -13.06 10.62
#